data_AF-A0A1D3L283-F1
#
_entry.id   AF-A0A1D3L283-F1
#
_cell.length_a   1.000
_cell.length_b   1.000
_cell.length_c   1.000
_cell.angle_alpha   90.00
_cell.angle_beta   90.00
_cell.angle_gamma   90.00
#
_symmetry.space_group_name_H-M   'P 1'
#
loop_
_entity.id
_entity.type
_entity.pdbx_description
1 polymer ?
#
loop_
_entity_poly.entity_id
_entity_poly.type
_entity_poly.pdbx_seq_one_letter_code
_entity_poly.pdbx_strand_id
1 'polypeptide(L)'
;MLEEIEPHPKFKHAMLFIVCLITFLPASAAANGGYNVHVTDNYVKATAKCSCGQSGYYYHTASFENYCPQCHSHGSLKFNPKGTAEGEWTCTHCDADYCAAEGKEKISGSNYYLKHYTAPKIVHAKTVETKVQTPEPEDPKVKIIQTLSLYKDRSFLG
;
A
#
# COMPACT_ATOMS: atom_id res chain seq x y z
N MET A 1 29.35 64.67 -17.98
CA MET A 1 28.49 63.97 -18.94
C MET A 1 28.49 62.50 -18.56
N LEU A 2 27.43 62.04 -17.90
CA LEU A 2 27.14 60.63 -17.73
C LEU A 2 25.96 60.36 -18.67
N GLU A 3 26.21 59.61 -19.74
CA GLU A 3 25.13 59.14 -20.62
C GLU A 3 24.33 58.09 -19.86
N GLU A 4 23.03 58.34 -19.67
CA GLU A 4 22.09 57.36 -19.17
C GLU A 4 21.88 56.28 -20.24
N ILE A 5 22.37 55.07 -19.96
CA ILE A 5 22.19 53.92 -20.85
C ILE A 5 20.78 53.38 -20.65
N GLU A 6 19.86 53.74 -21.55
CA GLU A 6 18.52 53.16 -21.55
C GLU A 6 18.55 51.69 -22.01
N PRO A 7 17.95 50.75 -21.26
CA PRO A 7 17.99 49.33 -21.61
C PRO A 7 17.17 49.04 -22.87
N HIS A 8 17.82 48.39 -23.83
CA HIS A 8 17.30 48.02 -25.13
C HIS A 8 15.96 47.24 -25.03
N PRO A 9 14.96 47.50 -25.90
CA PRO A 9 13.60 46.95 -25.77
C PRO A 9 13.53 45.41 -25.74
N LYS A 10 14.47 44.72 -26.40
CA LYS A 10 14.60 43.26 -26.36
C LYS A 10 14.97 42.71 -24.97
N PHE A 11 15.69 43.52 -24.17
CA PHE A 11 16.08 43.18 -22.81
C PHE A 11 14.90 43.27 -21.83
N LYS A 12 13.96 44.20 -22.07
CA LYS A 12 12.73 44.35 -21.27
C LYS A 12 11.83 43.11 -21.39
N HIS A 13 11.68 42.59 -22.61
CA HIS A 13 10.89 41.37 -22.87
C HIS A 13 11.57 40.11 -22.34
N ALA A 14 12.91 40.02 -22.47
CA ALA A 14 13.68 38.92 -21.90
C ALA A 14 13.58 38.89 -20.35
N MET A 15 13.65 40.06 -19.71
CA MET A 15 13.46 40.19 -18.25
C MET A 15 12.05 39.79 -17.82
N LEU A 16 11.01 40.21 -18.54
CA LEU A 16 9.62 39.80 -18.25
C LEU A 16 9.43 38.28 -18.37
N PHE A 17 10.05 37.67 -19.38
CA PHE A 17 9.98 36.22 -19.59
C PHE A 17 10.69 35.43 -18.48
N ILE A 18 11.85 35.92 -18.01
CA ILE A 18 12.59 35.32 -16.89
C ILE A 18 11.82 35.46 -15.58
N VAL A 19 11.19 36.61 -15.31
CA VAL A 19 10.35 36.80 -14.12
C VAL A 19 9.14 35.86 -14.13
N CYS A 20 8.46 35.68 -15.28
CA CYS A 20 7.38 34.71 -15.41
C CYS A 20 7.85 33.27 -15.12
N LEU A 21 9.01 32.87 -15.63
CA LEU A 21 9.57 31.54 -15.38
C LEU A 21 9.87 31.30 -13.89
N ILE A 22 10.31 32.32 -13.15
CA ILE A 22 10.60 32.20 -11.71
C ILE A 22 9.31 32.07 -10.88
N THR A 23 8.21 32.71 -11.29
CA THR A 23 6.91 32.61 -10.57
C THR A 23 6.15 31.30 -10.80
N PHE A 24 6.54 30.53 -11.82
CA PHE A 24 5.91 29.23 -12.15
C PHE A 24 6.77 28.02 -11.75
N LEU A 25 7.78 28.18 -10.90
CA LEU A 25 8.43 27.00 -10.31
C LEU A 25 7.40 26.31 -9.40
N PRO A 26 7.02 25.05 -9.67
CA PRO A 26 6.33 24.26 -8.66
C PRO A 26 7.27 24.18 -7.46
N ALA A 27 6.82 24.68 -6.31
CA ALA A 27 7.50 24.40 -5.06
C ALA A 27 7.45 22.89 -4.87
N SER A 28 8.57 22.22 -5.15
CA SER A 28 8.74 20.81 -4.82
C SER A 28 8.55 20.69 -3.31
N ALA A 29 7.38 20.24 -2.88
CA ALA A 29 7.15 19.92 -1.48
C ALA A 29 8.15 18.81 -1.14
N ALA A 30 9.18 19.14 -0.36
CA ALA A 30 10.01 18.13 0.25
C ALA A 30 9.06 17.18 0.98
N ALA A 31 9.18 15.87 0.72
CA ALA A 31 8.47 14.85 1.46
C ALA A 31 9.01 14.84 2.89
N ASN A 32 8.62 15.83 3.68
CA ASN A 32 8.82 15.87 5.12
C ASN A 32 7.77 14.94 5.71
N GLY A 33 8.22 13.83 6.31
CA GLY A 33 7.36 12.77 6.78
C GLY A 33 8.13 11.46 6.98
N GLY A 34 7.39 10.36 7.10
CA GLY A 34 7.99 9.03 7.12
C GLY A 34 8.43 8.53 5.73
N TYR A 35 9.24 7.48 5.74
CA TYR A 35 9.85 6.83 4.57
C TYR A 35 9.70 5.30 4.66
N ASN A 36 10.27 4.54 3.71
CA ASN A 36 10.09 3.07 3.63
C ASN A 36 8.61 2.64 3.65
N VAL A 37 7.78 3.37 2.90
CA VAL A 37 6.33 3.19 2.86
C VAL A 37 5.99 2.01 1.97
N HIS A 38 5.27 1.04 2.51
CA HIS A 38 4.69 -0.08 1.79
C HIS A 38 3.21 -0.20 2.16
N VAL A 39 2.35 -0.25 1.14
CA VAL A 39 0.91 -0.44 1.30
C VAL A 39 0.52 -1.65 0.46
N THR A 40 -0.14 -2.61 1.08
CA THR A 40 -0.70 -3.81 0.45
C THR A 40 -2.13 -3.99 0.95
N ASP A 41 -2.91 -4.88 0.35
CA ASP A 41 -4.27 -5.18 0.82
C ASP A 41 -4.29 -5.74 2.25
N ASN A 42 -3.21 -6.39 2.70
CA ASN A 42 -3.13 -7.06 4.00
C ASN A 42 -2.50 -6.21 5.09
N TYR A 43 -1.48 -5.43 4.74
CA TYR A 43 -0.70 -4.67 5.71
C TYR A 43 -0.14 -3.36 5.14
N VAL A 44 0.13 -2.43 6.05
CA VAL A 44 0.87 -1.20 5.80
C VAL A 44 2.13 -1.15 6.64
N LYS A 45 3.18 -0.52 6.13
CA LYS A 45 4.47 -0.37 6.81
C LYS A 45 5.09 0.98 6.46
N ALA A 46 5.69 1.63 7.44
CA ALA A 46 6.48 2.85 7.24
C ALA A 46 7.51 3.01 8.36
N THR A 47 8.54 3.79 8.08
CA THR A 47 9.43 4.37 9.07
C THR A 47 8.97 5.81 9.33
N ALA A 48 8.50 6.10 10.54
CA ALA A 48 7.90 7.40 10.90
C ALA A 48 8.29 7.82 12.32
N LYS A 49 8.04 9.09 12.69
CA LYS A 49 8.20 9.56 14.07
C LYS A 49 6.90 9.35 14.84
N CYS A 50 6.99 9.16 16.15
CA CYS A 50 5.80 9.07 16.99
C CYS A 50 5.17 10.45 17.14
N SER A 51 3.87 10.54 16.81
CA SER A 51 3.04 11.74 17.05
C SER A 51 2.07 11.56 18.23
N CYS A 52 2.04 10.39 18.87
CA CYS A 52 1.12 10.08 19.97
C CYS A 52 1.76 10.12 21.38
N GLY A 53 3.05 10.42 21.47
CA GLY A 53 3.81 10.53 22.74
C GLY A 53 4.10 9.21 23.46
N GLN A 54 3.78 8.06 22.85
CA GLN A 54 3.91 6.74 23.47
C GLN A 54 5.35 6.23 23.41
N SER A 55 6.02 6.44 22.27
CA SER A 55 7.47 6.41 22.14
C SER A 55 8.03 7.81 21.95
N GLY A 56 9.36 7.96 22.10
CA GLY A 56 10.03 9.23 21.92
C GLY A 56 9.98 9.74 20.47
N TYR A 57 10.36 11.01 20.27
CA TYR A 57 10.31 11.68 18.97
C TYR A 57 11.48 11.31 18.04
N TYR A 58 11.59 10.03 17.71
CA TYR A 58 12.59 9.45 16.80
C TYR A 58 11.94 8.47 15.82
N TYR A 59 12.65 8.16 14.74
CA TYR A 59 12.15 7.27 13.70
C TYR A 59 12.10 5.81 14.17
N HIS A 60 10.99 5.15 13.90
CA HIS A 60 10.81 3.72 14.10
C HIS A 60 10.01 3.13 12.94
N THR A 61 10.32 1.88 12.62
CA THR A 61 9.64 1.16 11.55
C THR A 61 8.61 0.23 12.16
N ALA A 62 7.35 0.42 11.78
CA ALA A 62 6.26 -0.42 12.22
C ALA A 62 5.45 -0.94 11.02
N SER A 63 4.85 -2.11 11.22
CA SER A 63 3.91 -2.71 10.29
C SER A 63 2.58 -2.95 11.01
N PHE A 64 1.49 -2.61 10.36
CA PHE A 64 0.12 -2.78 10.87
C PHE A 64 -0.75 -3.49 9.84
N GLU A 65 -1.78 -4.18 10.28
CA GLU A 65 -2.83 -4.69 9.39
C GLU A 65 -3.42 -3.51 8.60
N ASN A 66 -3.70 -3.69 7.31
CA ASN A 66 -4.36 -2.66 6.51
C ASN A 66 -5.86 -2.67 6.82
N TYR A 67 -6.21 -2.22 8.03
CA TYR A 67 -7.53 -2.27 8.60
C TYR A 67 -7.75 -1.07 9.52
N CYS A 68 -8.85 -0.36 9.32
CA CYS A 68 -9.24 0.76 10.17
C CYS A 68 -10.17 0.27 11.29
N PRO A 69 -9.77 0.34 12.57
CA PRO A 69 -10.62 -0.10 13.69
C PRO A 69 -11.82 0.81 13.95
N GLN A 70 -11.80 2.06 13.50
CA GLN A 70 -12.88 3.03 13.69
C GLN A 70 -14.11 2.72 12.82
N CYS A 71 -13.90 2.31 11.56
CA CYS A 71 -14.99 2.04 10.60
C CYS A 71 -14.98 0.62 10.03
N HIS A 72 -14.13 -0.26 10.57
CA HIS A 72 -13.98 -1.66 10.18
C HIS A 72 -13.61 -1.91 8.71
N SER A 73 -13.06 -0.91 8.02
CA SER A 73 -12.71 -1.02 6.59
C SER A 73 -11.32 -1.61 6.38
N HIS A 74 -11.23 -2.70 5.61
CA HIS A 74 -9.98 -3.33 5.16
C HIS A 74 -9.42 -2.62 3.92
N GLY A 75 -8.10 -2.72 3.71
CA GLY A 75 -7.44 -2.15 2.52
C GLY A 75 -7.46 -0.61 2.46
N SER A 76 -7.78 0.06 3.58
CA SER A 76 -8.20 1.46 3.58
C SER A 76 -7.16 2.47 4.06
N LEU A 77 -6.00 2.02 4.54
CA LEU A 77 -4.99 2.92 5.10
C LEU A 77 -4.11 3.49 3.99
N LYS A 78 -4.08 4.82 3.89
CA LYS A 78 -3.21 5.60 3.01
C LYS A 78 -2.15 6.32 3.84
N PHE A 79 -0.92 6.37 3.33
CA PHE A 79 0.15 7.06 4.02
C PHE A 79 0.07 8.58 3.84
N ASN A 80 0.03 9.29 4.95
CA ASN A 80 0.28 10.73 5.11
C ASN A 80 -0.35 11.65 4.04
N PRO A 81 -1.64 11.51 3.69
CA PRO A 81 -2.26 12.37 2.68
C PRO A 81 -2.28 13.85 3.08
N LYS A 82 -2.18 14.16 4.38
CA LYS A 82 -2.17 15.52 4.93
C LYS A 82 -0.76 16.11 5.05
N GLY A 83 0.29 15.35 4.73
CA GLY A 83 1.67 15.86 4.71
C GLY A 83 2.24 16.22 6.09
N THR A 84 1.85 15.48 7.14
CA THR A 84 2.37 15.67 8.50
C THR A 84 3.86 15.37 8.58
N ALA A 85 4.59 16.11 9.41
CA ALA A 85 6.04 15.99 9.54
C ALA A 85 6.48 14.64 10.14
N GLU A 86 5.64 14.05 10.99
CA GLU A 86 5.88 12.76 11.61
C GLU A 86 5.53 11.58 10.69
N GLY A 87 4.56 11.79 9.79
CA GLY A 87 3.85 10.75 9.06
C GLY A 87 2.63 10.23 9.83
N GLU A 88 1.63 9.77 9.09
CA GLU A 88 0.41 9.16 9.64
C GLU A 88 -0.17 8.12 8.68
N TRP A 89 -0.98 7.20 9.22
CA TRP A 89 -1.87 6.36 8.44
C TRP A 89 -3.27 6.95 8.50
N THR A 90 -3.87 7.26 7.36
CA THR A 90 -5.21 7.83 7.29
C THR A 90 -6.15 6.84 6.61
N CYS A 91 -7.30 6.56 7.22
CA CYS A 91 -8.33 5.73 6.60
C CYS A 91 -9.04 6.50 5.47
N THR A 92 -9.09 5.92 4.27
CA THR A 92 -9.77 6.52 3.11
C THR A 92 -11.30 6.51 3.18
N HIS A 93 -11.90 5.80 4.14
CA HIS A 93 -13.37 5.74 4.31
C HIS A 93 -13.92 6.66 5.39
N CYS A 94 -13.23 6.80 6.53
CA CYS A 94 -13.71 7.59 7.67
C CYS A 94 -12.76 8.71 8.09
N ASP A 95 -11.64 8.88 7.39
CA ASP A 95 -10.63 9.92 7.62
C ASP A 95 -9.96 9.89 9.02
N ALA A 96 -10.11 8.77 9.74
CA ALA A 96 -9.40 8.52 10.99
C ALA A 96 -7.90 8.46 10.74
N ASP A 97 -7.14 9.23 11.54
CA ASP A 97 -5.70 9.33 11.45
C ASP A 97 -5.04 8.58 12.61
N TYR A 98 -4.05 7.77 12.29
CA TYR A 98 -3.27 6.99 13.24
C TYR A 98 -1.81 7.41 13.16
N CYS A 99 -1.15 7.45 14.32
CA CYS A 99 0.30 7.59 14.42
C CYS A 99 0.94 6.51 13.54
N ALA A 100 1.73 6.90 12.53
CA ALA A 100 2.30 5.94 11.57
C ALA A 100 3.29 4.95 12.22
N ALA A 101 3.69 5.27 13.43
CA ALA A 101 4.84 4.71 14.09
C ALA A 101 4.42 3.79 15.26
N GLU A 102 3.35 4.15 15.99
CA GLU A 102 2.78 3.35 17.11
C GLU A 102 1.33 2.89 16.86
N GLY A 103 0.69 3.33 15.78
CA GLY A 103 -0.67 2.91 15.40
C GLY A 103 -1.81 3.51 16.23
N LYS A 104 -1.54 4.30 17.27
CA LYS A 104 -2.58 4.98 18.06
C LYS A 104 -3.35 6.01 17.23
N GLU A 105 -4.67 6.04 17.35
CA GLU A 105 -5.48 7.11 16.77
C GLU A 105 -5.11 8.49 17.34
N LYS A 106 -5.04 9.50 16.47
CA LYS A 106 -4.60 10.86 16.80
C LYS A 106 -5.71 11.73 17.40
N ILE A 107 -6.94 11.24 17.47
CA ILE A 107 -8.05 11.92 18.15
C ILE A 107 -7.84 11.82 19.67
N SER A 108 -7.91 12.97 20.36
CA SER A 108 -7.80 13.04 21.81
C SER A 108 -8.91 12.22 22.49
N GLY A 109 -8.53 11.42 23.49
CA GLY A 109 -9.45 10.54 24.22
C GLY A 109 -9.82 9.23 23.51
N SER A 110 -9.31 9.00 22.29
CA SER A 110 -9.52 7.73 21.60
C SER A 110 -8.73 6.58 22.23
N ASN A 111 -9.34 5.40 22.18
CA ASN A 111 -8.73 4.12 22.55
C ASN A 111 -8.46 3.21 21.35
N TYR A 112 -8.62 3.71 20.12
CA TYR A 112 -8.37 2.92 18.92
C TYR A 112 -6.88 2.87 18.56
N TYR A 113 -6.45 1.66 18.17
CA TYR A 113 -5.10 1.38 17.70
C TYR A 113 -5.16 0.49 16.47
N LEU A 114 -4.27 0.76 15.52
CA LEU A 114 -3.97 -0.20 14.47
C LEU A 114 -3.34 -1.46 15.09
N LYS A 115 -3.76 -2.62 14.60
CA LYS A 115 -3.19 -3.89 15.03
C LYS A 115 -1.87 -4.15 14.31
N HIS A 116 -0.83 -4.54 15.04
CA HIS A 116 0.45 -4.90 14.44
C HIS A 116 0.30 -6.09 13.49
N TYR A 117 0.91 -5.99 12.31
CA TYR A 117 0.95 -7.08 11.36
C TYR A 117 2.14 -7.99 11.66
N THR A 118 1.85 -9.28 11.88
CA THR A 118 2.86 -10.33 11.94
C THR A 118 2.78 -11.13 10.66
N ALA A 119 3.87 -11.15 9.88
CA ALA A 119 3.91 -11.98 8.69
C ALA A 119 3.68 -13.45 9.07
N PRO A 120 2.84 -14.19 8.33
CA PRO A 120 2.67 -15.61 8.57
C PRO A 120 4.05 -16.28 8.47
N LYS A 121 4.41 -17.06 9.49
CA LYS A 121 5.62 -17.87 9.44
C LYS A 121 5.42 -18.85 8.27
N ILE A 122 6.26 -18.74 7.24
CA ILE A 122 6.40 -19.81 6.25
C ILE A 122 6.97 -21.00 7.03
N VAL A 123 6.08 -21.82 7.57
CA VAL A 123 6.46 -23.17 7.97
C VAL A 123 6.93 -23.77 6.66
N HIS A 124 8.23 -24.00 6.54
CA HIS A 124 8.74 -24.83 5.47
C HIS A 124 7.98 -26.14 5.67
N ALA A 125 6.98 -26.39 4.81
CA ALA A 125 6.39 -27.69 4.72
C ALA A 125 7.58 -28.59 4.48
N LYS A 126 8.01 -29.31 5.52
CA LYS A 126 8.93 -30.42 5.38
C LYS A 126 8.25 -31.25 4.32
N THR A 127 8.83 -31.32 3.13
CA THR A 127 8.37 -32.21 2.08
C THR A 127 8.36 -33.59 2.72
N VAL A 128 7.21 -34.00 3.22
CA VAL A 128 6.91 -35.41 3.31
C VAL A 128 6.81 -35.77 1.84
N GLU A 129 7.87 -36.39 1.32
CA GLU A 129 7.78 -37.18 0.10
C GLU A 129 6.73 -38.26 0.36
N THR A 130 5.45 -37.90 0.22
CA THR A 130 4.49 -38.86 -0.27
C THR A 130 4.93 -39.10 -1.69
N LYS A 131 5.48 -40.29 -1.94
CA LYS A 131 5.61 -40.85 -3.28
C LYS A 131 4.22 -40.84 -3.91
N VAL A 132 3.86 -39.72 -4.54
CA VAL A 132 2.75 -39.64 -5.47
C VAL A 132 3.20 -40.52 -6.62
N GLN A 133 2.66 -41.74 -6.67
CA GLN A 133 2.58 -42.46 -7.92
C GLN A 133 1.85 -41.53 -8.88
N THR A 134 2.60 -40.98 -9.83
CA THR A 134 2.05 -40.50 -11.09
C THR A 134 1.08 -41.56 -11.58
N PRO A 135 -0.23 -41.29 -11.71
CA PRO A 135 -1.06 -42.17 -12.50
C PRO A 135 -0.42 -42.20 -13.90
N GLU A 136 0.05 -43.38 -14.24
CA GLU A 136 0.47 -43.77 -15.58
C GLU A 136 -0.58 -43.24 -16.58
N PRO A 137 -0.18 -42.65 -17.71
CA PRO A 137 -1.12 -42.05 -18.66
C PRO A 137 -2.15 -43.11 -19.08
N GLU A 138 -3.39 -42.95 -18.60
CA GLU A 138 -4.44 -43.92 -18.83
C GLU A 138 -4.70 -44.07 -20.33
N ASP A 139 -4.59 -45.32 -20.81
CA ASP A 139 -4.86 -45.73 -22.19
C ASP A 139 -6.28 -45.28 -22.61
N PRO A 140 -6.42 -44.51 -23.72
CA PRO A 140 -7.71 -44.04 -24.23
C PRO A 140 -8.77 -45.14 -24.43
N LYS A 141 -8.37 -46.42 -24.51
CA LYS A 141 -9.30 -47.56 -24.62
C LYS A 141 -10.11 -47.82 -23.35
N VAL A 142 -9.60 -47.47 -22.17
CA VAL A 142 -10.27 -47.74 -20.88
C VAL A 142 -11.54 -46.88 -20.72
N LYS A 143 -11.50 -45.61 -21.16
CA LYS A 143 -12.65 -44.68 -21.13
C LYS A 143 -13.83 -45.16 -21.99
N ILE A 144 -13.55 -45.80 -23.12
CA ILE A 144 -14.58 -46.28 -24.05
C ILE A 144 -15.35 -47.46 -23.42
N ILE A 145 -14.64 -48.38 -22.76
CA ILE A 145 -15.28 -49.55 -22.10
C ILE A 145 -16.19 -49.11 -20.95
N GLN A 146 -15.76 -48.12 -20.15
CA GLN A 146 -16.56 -47.62 -19.02
C GLN A 146 -17.84 -46.90 -19.49
N THR A 147 -17.75 -46.17 -20.61
CA THR A 147 -18.90 -45.50 -21.24
C THR A 147 -19.89 -46.50 -21.83
N LEU A 148 -19.38 -47.58 -22.45
CA LEU A 148 -20.22 -48.65 -23.01
C LEU A 148 -20.89 -49.50 -21.91
N SER A 149 -20.24 -49.69 -20.76
CA SER A 149 -20.86 -50.36 -19.60
C SER A 149 -22.07 -49.59 -19.08
N LEU A 150 -21.99 -48.25 -19.02
CA LEU A 150 -23.12 -47.42 -18.56
C LEU A 150 -24.30 -47.41 -19.53
N TYR A 151 -24.07 -47.71 -20.81
CA TYR A 151 -25.13 -47.77 -21.83
C TYR A 151 -25.82 -49.14 -21.92
N LYS A 152 -25.18 -50.20 -21.41
CA LYS A 152 -25.70 -51.57 -21.45
C LYS A 152 -26.79 -51.84 -20.38
N ASP A 153 -26.78 -51.04 -19.31
CA ASP A 153 -27.75 -51.14 -18.20
C ASP A 153 -29.01 -50.27 -18.39
N ARG A 154 -29.09 -49.52 -19.49
CA ARG A 154 -30.30 -48.79 -19.91
C ARG A 154 -31.04 -49.55 -21.01
N SER A 155 -31.46 -50.78 -20.72
CA SER A 155 -32.54 -51.43 -21.46
C SER A 155 -33.86 -50.72 -21.13
N PHE A 156 -34.32 -49.93 -22.10
CA PHE A 156 -35.68 -49.37 -22.17
C PHE A 156 -36.69 -50.54 -22.22
N LEU A 157 -37.31 -50.85 -21.07
CA LEU A 157 -38.63 -51.45 -21.01
C LEU A 157 -39.54 -50.44 -20.30
N GLY A 158 -40.47 -49.90 -21.08
CA GLY A 158 -41.41 -48.84 -20.75
C GLY A 158 -41.88 -48.18 -22.02
#